data_AF-A0A7J5TW39-F1
#
_entry.id   AF-A0A7J5TW39-F1
#
_cell.length_a   1.000
_cell.length_b   1.000
_cell.length_c   1.000
_cell.angle_alpha   90.00
_cell.angle_beta   90.00
_cell.angle_gamma   90.00
#
_symmetry.space_group_name_H-M   'P 1'
#
loop_
_entity.id
_entity.type
_entity.pdbx_description
1 polymer ?
#
loop_
_entity_poly.entity_id
_entity_poly.type
_entity_poly.pdbx_seq_one_letter_code
_entity_poly.pdbx_strand_id
1 'polypeptide(L)'
;MKQEHIQTIEWLFNMSKEMRDEERILSRNMPSKDLREVRAGSDISALRYNLQTKYIPKVLFIDDDFDQTKKLCYDIAKLVEVEHWAHQHSLIYPLVASIDDHLRASYILFSDHRPLIRKFLDFDYAMYGDTEQDIRTRWRQVERGVAIYGYSMYSLANGDFERVQRCIEVATRLYHKGEHKANHLDLHIEVWQAIEQRDKTRLQRGILTLIKKAHKGMNVDNRFEACFISSPAVGYLKAAWLLGLEVEVDHKYIPMEMMPYAPLPSYEKRYWFLLED
;
A
#
# COMPACT_ATOMS: atom_id res chain seq x y z
N MET A 1 16.19 20.64 3.57
CA MET A 1 15.71 19.27 3.30
C MET A 1 14.21 19.19 2.98
N LYS A 2 13.26 19.62 3.84
CA LYS A 2 11.81 19.64 3.49
C LYS A 2 11.54 20.49 2.23
N GLN A 3 12.22 21.63 2.08
CA GLN A 3 12.06 22.55 0.94
C GLN A 3 12.53 22.02 -0.41
N GLU A 4 13.71 21.37 -0.49
CA GLU A 4 14.18 20.70 -1.72
C GLU A 4 13.28 19.53 -2.12
N HIS A 5 12.70 18.87 -1.11
CA HIS A 5 11.77 17.77 -1.30
C HIS A 5 10.44 18.27 -1.87
N ILE A 6 9.89 19.35 -1.32
CA ILE A 6 8.71 20.04 -1.85
C ILE A 6 8.96 20.51 -3.29
N GLN A 7 10.10 21.14 -3.58
CA GLN A 7 10.45 21.57 -4.94
C GLN A 7 10.50 20.42 -5.95
N THR A 8 10.97 19.23 -5.53
CA THR A 8 10.94 18.04 -6.37
C THR A 8 9.51 17.60 -6.67
N ILE A 9 8.64 17.60 -5.66
CA ILE A 9 7.22 17.22 -5.80
C ILE A 9 6.47 18.23 -6.68
N GLU A 10 6.68 19.54 -6.47
CA GLU A 10 6.08 20.60 -7.28
C GLU A 10 6.52 20.52 -8.75
N TRP A 11 7.82 20.29 -9.00
CA TRP A 11 8.34 20.12 -10.35
C TRP A 11 7.72 18.90 -11.04
N LEU A 12 7.65 17.77 -10.34
CA LEU A 12 7.01 16.55 -10.82
C LEU A 12 5.52 16.74 -11.10
N PHE A 13 4.80 17.47 -10.23
CA PHE A 13 3.39 17.79 -10.39
C PHE A 13 3.15 18.63 -11.66
N ASN A 14 3.99 19.66 -11.86
CA ASN A 14 3.94 20.56 -13.03
C ASN A 14 4.29 19.85 -14.35
N MET A 15 5.08 18.77 -14.31
CA MET A 15 5.37 17.94 -15.48
C MET A 15 4.26 16.95 -15.82
N SER A 16 3.50 16.49 -14.82
CA SER A 16 2.34 15.65 -15.06
C SER A 16 1.24 16.50 -15.70
N LYS A 17 0.94 16.27 -16.98
CA LYS A 17 -0.16 16.98 -17.65
C LYS A 17 -1.44 16.89 -16.81
N GLU A 18 -2.08 18.05 -16.71
CA GLU A 18 -3.15 18.47 -15.79
C GLU A 18 -4.21 17.43 -15.38
N MET A 19 -4.85 17.71 -14.24
CA MET A 19 -6.05 17.11 -13.64
C MET A 19 -7.24 16.83 -14.60
N ARG A 20 -7.14 17.23 -15.87
CA ARG A 20 -8.06 16.92 -16.98
C ARG A 20 -8.30 15.43 -17.21
N ASP A 21 -7.45 14.55 -16.68
CA ASP A 21 -7.61 13.09 -16.82
C ASP A 21 -8.77 12.53 -16.01
N GLU A 22 -8.98 12.98 -14.76
CA GLU A 22 -10.06 12.48 -13.90
C GLU A 22 -11.43 12.90 -14.44
N GLU A 23 -11.64 14.17 -14.76
CA GLU A 23 -12.88 14.67 -15.35
C GLU A 23 -13.19 13.96 -16.69
N ARG A 24 -12.17 13.68 -17.50
CA ARG A 24 -12.31 12.90 -18.74
C ARG A 24 -12.67 11.44 -18.48
N ILE A 25 -12.16 10.84 -17.40
CA ILE A 25 -12.56 9.49 -16.98
C ILE A 25 -14.01 9.49 -16.48
N LEU A 26 -14.38 10.45 -15.63
CA LEU A 26 -15.72 10.54 -15.05
C LEU A 26 -16.79 10.86 -16.10
N SER A 27 -16.50 11.73 -17.07
CA SER A 27 -17.41 12.00 -18.19
C SER A 27 -17.61 10.80 -19.12
N ARG A 28 -16.61 9.90 -19.25
CA ARG A 28 -16.79 8.61 -19.93
C ARG A 28 -17.58 7.61 -19.09
N ASN A 29 -17.58 7.76 -17.76
CA ASN A 29 -18.27 6.90 -16.80
C ASN A 29 -19.41 7.67 -16.12
N MET A 30 -20.42 8.01 -16.92
CA MET A 30 -21.62 8.72 -16.46
C MET A 30 -22.44 7.87 -15.48
N PRO A 31 -23.09 8.47 -14.47
CA PRO A 31 -23.90 7.76 -13.48
C PRO A 31 -25.02 6.87 -14.04
N SER A 32 -25.45 7.11 -15.27
CA SER A 32 -26.48 6.31 -15.95
C SER A 32 -25.98 4.98 -16.52
N LYS A 33 -24.65 4.74 -16.53
CA LYS A 33 -24.07 3.49 -17.03
C LYS A 33 -24.26 2.34 -16.04
N ASP A 34 -24.25 1.12 -16.56
CA ASP A 34 -24.24 -0.07 -15.73
C ASP A 34 -23.01 -0.09 -14.81
N LEU A 35 -23.25 -0.31 -13.51
CA LEU A 35 -22.19 -0.31 -12.50
C LEU A 35 -21.16 -1.41 -12.75
N ARG A 36 -21.55 -2.57 -13.28
CA ARG A 36 -20.62 -3.67 -13.53
C ARG A 36 -19.65 -3.30 -14.65
N GLU A 37 -20.16 -2.66 -15.71
CA GLU A 37 -19.32 -2.17 -16.80
C GLU A 37 -18.31 -1.12 -16.33
N VAL A 38 -18.74 -0.13 -15.54
CA VAL A 38 -17.84 0.90 -15.00
C VAL A 38 -16.76 0.28 -14.12
N ARG A 39 -17.15 -0.61 -13.20
CA ARG A 39 -16.25 -1.27 -12.23
C ARG A 39 -15.25 -2.23 -12.89
N ALA A 40 -15.61 -2.85 -14.01
CA ALA A 40 -14.70 -3.72 -14.77
C ALA A 40 -13.83 -2.94 -15.79
N GLY A 41 -14.02 -1.63 -15.91
CA GLY A 41 -13.30 -0.79 -16.86
C GLY A 41 -11.86 -0.52 -16.46
N SER A 42 -10.97 -0.38 -17.45
CA SER A 42 -9.56 -0.01 -17.24
C SER A 42 -9.37 1.40 -16.64
N ASP A 43 -10.42 2.22 -16.70
CA ASP A 43 -10.46 3.57 -16.12
C ASP A 43 -10.29 3.57 -14.59
N ILE A 44 -10.68 2.49 -13.89
CA ILE A 44 -10.50 2.36 -12.42
C ILE A 44 -9.02 2.44 -12.04
N SER A 45 -8.17 1.73 -12.78
CA SER A 45 -6.72 1.76 -12.57
C SER A 45 -6.12 3.15 -12.85
N ALA A 46 -6.67 3.90 -13.82
CA ALA A 46 -6.23 5.26 -14.12
C ALA A 46 -6.62 6.26 -13.01
N LEU A 47 -7.81 6.14 -12.43
CA LEU A 47 -8.23 6.94 -11.28
C LEU A 47 -7.33 6.69 -10.08
N ARG A 48 -7.06 5.41 -9.75
CA ARG A 48 -6.12 5.06 -8.68
C ARG A 48 -4.74 5.68 -8.92
N TYR A 49 -4.21 5.54 -10.14
CA TYR A 49 -2.91 6.11 -10.50
C TYR A 49 -2.87 7.64 -10.29
N ASN A 50 -3.94 8.35 -10.66
CA ASN A 50 -4.05 9.79 -10.41
C ASN A 50 -4.06 10.12 -8.91
N LEU A 51 -4.79 9.36 -8.08
CA LEU A 51 -4.78 9.55 -6.63
C LEU A 51 -3.36 9.39 -6.06
N GLN A 52 -2.67 8.33 -6.46
CA GLN A 52 -1.33 7.97 -5.98
C GLN A 52 -0.24 8.96 -6.39
N THR A 53 -0.29 9.44 -7.63
CA THR A 53 0.80 10.23 -8.23
C THR A 53 0.52 11.72 -8.29
N LYS A 54 -0.72 12.17 -8.12
CA LYS A 54 -1.05 13.60 -8.21
C LYS A 54 -1.65 14.12 -6.91
N TYR A 55 -2.74 13.52 -6.46
CA TYR A 55 -3.53 14.10 -5.36
C TYR A 55 -2.88 13.89 -4.00
N ILE A 56 -2.54 12.65 -3.63
CA ILE A 56 -1.94 12.33 -2.33
C ILE A 56 -0.63 13.10 -2.09
N PRO A 57 0.36 13.10 -3.01
CA PRO A 57 1.61 13.81 -2.78
C PRO A 57 1.40 15.30 -2.55
N LYS A 58 0.46 15.92 -3.29
CA LYS A 58 0.11 17.33 -3.11
C LYS A 58 -0.46 17.57 -1.72
N VAL A 59 -1.53 16.88 -1.34
CA VAL A 59 -2.18 17.14 -0.05
C VAL A 59 -1.29 16.79 1.14
N LEU A 60 -0.49 15.73 1.02
CA LEU A 60 0.35 15.24 2.10
C LEU A 60 1.61 16.10 2.32
N PHE A 61 2.26 16.58 1.27
CA PHE A 61 3.58 17.23 1.39
C PHE A 61 3.58 18.72 1.05
N ILE A 62 2.61 19.21 0.28
CA ILE A 62 2.50 20.62 -0.10
C ILE A 62 1.47 21.31 0.80
N ASP A 63 0.29 20.71 0.93
CA ASP A 63 -0.80 21.32 1.68
C ASP A 63 -0.74 20.99 3.19
N ASP A 64 0.07 19.99 3.58
CA ASP A 64 0.13 19.42 4.93
C ASP A 64 -1.30 19.08 5.47
N ASP A 65 -2.20 18.61 4.59
CA ASP A 65 -3.59 18.26 4.90
C ASP A 65 -3.74 16.73 5.09
N PHE A 66 -3.52 16.31 6.34
CA PHE A 66 -3.54 14.90 6.72
C PHE A 66 -4.95 14.28 6.69
N ASP A 67 -5.98 15.06 7.01
CA ASP A 67 -7.37 14.57 6.96
C ASP A 67 -7.78 14.30 5.51
N GLN A 68 -7.47 15.21 4.60
CA GLN A 68 -7.70 14.98 3.18
C GLN A 68 -6.84 13.83 2.65
N THR A 69 -5.60 13.68 3.13
CA THR A 69 -4.75 12.52 2.80
C THR A 69 -5.45 11.21 3.18
N LYS A 70 -6.01 11.11 4.40
CA LYS A 70 -6.75 9.92 4.85
C LYS A 70 -7.96 9.60 3.97
N LYS A 71 -8.70 10.63 3.53
CA LYS A 71 -9.85 10.46 2.61
C LYS A 71 -9.41 9.91 1.25
N LEU A 72 -8.33 10.44 0.67
CA LEU A 72 -7.80 9.94 -0.60
C LEU A 72 -7.23 8.52 -0.48
N CYS A 73 -6.59 8.20 0.65
CA CYS A 73 -6.15 6.85 0.98
C CYS A 73 -7.35 5.88 1.11
N TYR A 74 -8.46 6.32 1.70
CA TYR A 74 -9.72 5.57 1.72
C TYR A 74 -10.24 5.34 0.29
N ASP A 75 -10.28 6.36 -0.58
CA ASP A 75 -10.70 6.19 -1.97
C ASP A 75 -9.83 5.18 -2.74
N ILE A 76 -8.51 5.19 -2.53
CA ILE A 76 -7.62 4.16 -3.10
C ILE A 76 -8.06 2.77 -2.64
N ALA A 77 -8.29 2.60 -1.34
CA ALA A 77 -8.67 1.32 -0.78
C ALA A 77 -10.04 0.84 -1.32
N LYS A 78 -11.02 1.74 -1.49
CA LYS A 78 -12.31 1.43 -2.14
C LYS A 78 -12.15 1.09 -3.63
N LEU A 79 -11.25 1.75 -4.35
CA LEU A 79 -10.93 1.39 -5.75
C LEU A 79 -10.31 -0.01 -5.82
N VAL A 80 -9.45 -0.38 -4.85
CA VAL A 80 -8.92 -1.75 -4.75
C VAL A 80 -10.06 -2.75 -4.50
N GLU A 81 -11.03 -2.45 -3.61
CA GLU A 81 -12.20 -3.31 -3.43
C GLU A 81 -13.01 -3.46 -4.75
N VAL A 82 -13.17 -2.39 -5.52
CA VAL A 82 -13.88 -2.41 -6.81
C VAL A 82 -13.17 -3.32 -7.82
N GLU A 83 -11.86 -3.16 -7.99
CA GLU A 83 -11.07 -4.01 -8.90
C GLU A 83 -11.09 -5.46 -8.44
N HIS A 84 -11.00 -5.66 -7.13
CA HIS A 84 -11.07 -6.97 -6.52
C HIS A 84 -12.41 -7.66 -6.84
N TRP A 85 -13.52 -6.98 -6.61
CA TRP A 85 -14.86 -7.46 -6.94
C TRP A 85 -15.01 -7.78 -8.43
N ALA A 86 -14.50 -6.92 -9.32
CA ALA A 86 -14.59 -7.12 -10.76
C ALA A 86 -13.77 -8.32 -11.28
N HIS A 87 -12.77 -8.77 -10.50
CA HIS A 87 -11.80 -9.78 -10.92
C HIS A 87 -11.71 -10.99 -9.98
N GLN A 88 -12.67 -11.19 -9.08
CA GLN A 88 -12.66 -12.26 -8.07
C GLN A 88 -12.45 -13.68 -8.68
N HIS A 89 -12.94 -13.91 -9.90
CA HIS A 89 -12.79 -15.18 -10.65
C HIS A 89 -11.57 -15.23 -11.59
N SER A 90 -10.75 -14.17 -11.65
CA SER A 90 -9.61 -14.09 -12.56
C SER A 90 -8.35 -14.69 -11.93
N LEU A 91 -7.75 -15.67 -12.62
CA LEU A 91 -6.42 -16.21 -12.31
C LEU A 91 -5.28 -15.25 -12.66
N ILE A 92 -5.59 -14.13 -13.33
CA ILE A 92 -4.60 -13.23 -13.89
C ILE A 92 -4.01 -12.37 -12.77
N TYR A 93 -2.75 -12.01 -12.98
CA TYR A 93 -1.86 -11.18 -12.16
C TYR A 93 -2.44 -9.91 -11.46
N PRO A 94 -3.50 -9.20 -11.93
CA PRO A 94 -3.91 -7.92 -11.32
C PRO A 94 -4.31 -7.97 -9.84
N LEU A 95 -4.91 -9.06 -9.34
CA LEU A 95 -5.31 -9.15 -7.92
C LEU A 95 -4.11 -9.23 -6.97
N VAL A 96 -3.15 -10.08 -7.33
CA VAL A 96 -1.87 -10.28 -6.62
C VAL A 96 -1.06 -8.99 -6.75
N ALA A 97 -0.97 -8.40 -7.94
CA ALA A 97 -0.27 -7.15 -8.14
C ALA A 97 -0.89 -5.94 -7.39
N SER A 98 -2.20 -5.93 -7.11
CA SER A 98 -2.88 -4.80 -6.44
C SER A 98 -2.93 -4.90 -4.91
N ILE A 99 -2.97 -6.10 -4.32
CA ILE A 99 -2.96 -6.26 -2.86
C ILE A 99 -1.53 -6.45 -2.34
N ASP A 100 -0.65 -7.03 -3.14
CA ASP A 100 0.71 -7.38 -2.70
C ASP A 100 1.72 -6.25 -2.88
N ASP A 101 1.28 -5.20 -3.55
CA ASP A 101 2.01 -3.96 -3.66
C ASP A 101 2.03 -3.25 -2.30
N HIS A 102 3.21 -3.24 -1.71
CA HIS A 102 3.50 -2.63 -0.44
C HIS A 102 3.08 -1.14 -0.36
N LEU A 103 3.00 -0.45 -1.50
CA LEU A 103 2.52 0.93 -1.59
C LEU A 103 1.01 1.02 -1.42
N ARG A 104 0.25 0.15 -2.07
CA ARG A 104 -1.20 0.05 -1.86
C ARG A 104 -1.53 -0.39 -0.43
N ALA A 105 -0.80 -1.37 0.11
CA ALA A 105 -0.96 -1.77 1.51
C ALA A 105 -0.71 -0.60 2.47
N SER A 106 0.31 0.21 2.21
CA SER A 106 0.60 1.41 3.00
C SER A 106 -0.55 2.43 2.94
N TYR A 107 -1.10 2.70 1.75
CA TYR A 107 -2.23 3.62 1.60
C TYR A 107 -3.50 3.12 2.30
N ILE A 108 -3.79 1.82 2.23
CA ILE A 108 -4.92 1.23 2.95
C ILE A 108 -4.78 1.48 4.46
N LEU A 109 -3.60 1.23 5.04
CA LEU A 109 -3.36 1.47 6.46
C LEU A 109 -3.41 2.97 6.81
N PHE A 110 -2.94 3.85 5.92
CA PHE A 110 -2.99 5.31 6.09
C PHE A 110 -4.41 5.89 6.06
N SER A 111 -5.41 5.16 5.56
CA SER A 111 -6.80 5.64 5.61
C SER A 111 -7.33 5.79 7.04
N ASP A 112 -6.75 5.07 8.02
CA ASP A 112 -7.28 4.87 9.37
C ASP A 112 -8.73 4.31 9.44
N HIS A 113 -9.35 3.99 8.31
CA HIS A 113 -10.74 3.55 8.27
C HIS A 113 -10.86 2.08 8.72
N ARG A 114 -11.20 1.87 10.00
CA ARG A 114 -11.18 0.55 10.65
C ARG A 114 -11.96 -0.54 9.89
N PRO A 115 -13.22 -0.29 9.47
CA PRO A 115 -14.00 -1.31 8.78
C PRO A 115 -13.33 -1.75 7.47
N LEU A 116 -12.75 -0.81 6.74
CA LEU A 116 -12.07 -1.10 5.47
C LEU A 116 -10.74 -1.79 5.69
N ILE A 117 -9.90 -1.31 6.60
CA ILE A 117 -8.64 -1.96 6.97
C ILE A 117 -8.90 -3.41 7.38
N ARG A 118 -9.92 -3.68 8.19
CA ARG A 118 -10.29 -5.03 8.64
C ARG A 118 -10.52 -6.00 7.46
N LYS A 119 -11.20 -5.56 6.40
CA LYS A 119 -11.43 -6.37 5.18
C LYS A 119 -10.11 -6.83 4.54
N PHE A 120 -9.05 -6.02 4.62
CA PHE A 120 -7.72 -6.37 4.11
C PHE A 120 -6.85 -7.11 5.13
N LEU A 121 -7.06 -6.95 6.44
CA LEU A 121 -6.32 -7.70 7.46
C LEU A 121 -6.75 -9.17 7.54
N ASP A 122 -8.04 -9.42 7.35
CA ASP A 122 -8.59 -10.78 7.30
C ASP A 122 -8.35 -11.45 5.93
N PHE A 123 -7.62 -10.79 5.01
CA PHE A 123 -7.28 -11.31 3.68
C PHE A 123 -6.52 -12.64 3.78
N ASP A 124 -7.02 -13.64 3.06
CA ASP A 124 -6.37 -14.93 2.88
C ASP A 124 -6.47 -15.33 1.41
N TYR A 125 -5.35 -15.73 0.78
CA TYR A 125 -5.35 -16.20 -0.60
C TYR A 125 -6.24 -17.43 -0.81
N ALA A 126 -6.52 -18.21 0.25
CA ALA A 126 -7.48 -19.31 0.22
C ALA A 126 -8.93 -18.87 -0.02
N MET A 127 -9.28 -17.62 0.28
CA MET A 127 -10.60 -17.06 -0.01
C MET A 127 -10.82 -16.78 -1.50
N TYR A 128 -9.76 -16.94 -2.31
CA TYR A 128 -9.78 -16.60 -3.71
C TYR A 128 -9.46 -17.82 -4.57
N GLY A 129 -10.45 -18.21 -5.37
CA GLY A 129 -10.31 -19.20 -6.43
C GLY A 129 -11.53 -20.10 -6.44
N ASP A 130 -11.97 -20.50 -7.63
CA ASP A 130 -13.10 -21.41 -7.74
C ASP A 130 -12.62 -22.87 -7.60
N THR A 131 -11.31 -23.12 -7.71
CA THR A 131 -10.68 -24.44 -7.58
C THR A 131 -9.49 -24.46 -6.62
N GLU A 132 -9.15 -25.65 -6.11
CA GLU A 132 -7.95 -25.86 -5.28
C GLU A 132 -6.65 -25.47 -6.02
N GLN A 133 -6.61 -25.67 -7.33
CA GLN A 133 -5.46 -25.29 -8.16
C GLN A 133 -5.28 -23.77 -8.24
N ASP A 134 -6.38 -23.01 -8.26
CA ASP A 134 -6.36 -21.54 -8.27
C ASP A 134 -5.78 -21.00 -6.97
N ILE A 135 -6.27 -21.53 -5.85
CA ILE A 135 -5.80 -21.20 -4.50
C ILE A 135 -4.31 -21.51 -4.36
N ARG A 136 -3.86 -22.70 -4.77
CA ARG A 136 -2.43 -23.08 -4.75
C ARG A 136 -1.57 -22.15 -5.60
N THR A 137 -2.06 -21.75 -6.77
CA THR A 137 -1.32 -20.87 -7.70
C THR A 137 -1.10 -19.49 -7.09
N ARG A 138 -2.06 -18.98 -6.31
CA ARG A 138 -1.97 -17.70 -5.60
C ARG A 138 -0.99 -17.77 -4.43
N TRP A 139 -1.06 -18.81 -3.59
CA TRP A 139 -0.08 -19.06 -2.52
C TRP A 139 1.37 -19.12 -3.04
N ARG A 140 1.55 -19.67 -4.24
CA ARG A 140 2.85 -19.74 -4.92
C ARG A 140 3.51 -18.38 -5.13
N GLN A 141 2.75 -17.28 -5.15
CA GLN A 141 3.29 -15.92 -5.28
C GLN A 141 3.97 -15.45 -3.99
N VAL A 142 3.41 -15.82 -2.83
CA VAL A 142 4.03 -15.60 -1.52
C VAL A 142 5.30 -16.44 -1.41
N GLU A 143 5.22 -17.73 -1.76
CA GLU A 143 6.36 -18.65 -1.73
C GLU A 143 7.51 -18.23 -2.67
N ARG A 144 7.19 -17.49 -3.75
CA ARG A 144 8.16 -16.90 -4.67
C ARG A 144 8.68 -15.53 -4.21
N GLY A 145 8.22 -14.99 -3.08
CA GLY A 145 8.64 -13.69 -2.57
C GLY A 145 8.13 -12.49 -3.37
N VAL A 146 7.22 -12.70 -4.33
CA VAL A 146 6.59 -11.61 -5.10
C VAL A 146 5.60 -10.88 -4.20
N ALA A 147 4.78 -11.64 -3.48
CA ALA A 147 3.65 -11.10 -2.74
C ALA A 147 3.95 -10.69 -1.27
N ILE A 148 5.17 -11.00 -0.83
CA ILE A 148 5.49 -11.17 0.59
C ILE A 148 5.47 -9.85 1.38
N TYR A 149 5.67 -8.71 0.74
CA TYR A 149 5.76 -7.41 1.40
C TYR A 149 4.39 -6.89 1.84
N GLY A 150 3.39 -6.89 0.96
CA GLY A 150 2.01 -6.54 1.32
C GLY A 150 1.44 -7.56 2.31
N TYR A 151 1.64 -8.85 2.05
CA TYR A 151 1.13 -9.92 2.92
C TYR A 151 1.71 -9.84 4.35
N SER A 152 3.02 -9.67 4.50
CA SER A 152 3.63 -9.46 5.83
C SER A 152 3.15 -8.19 6.51
N MET A 153 2.94 -7.10 5.77
CA MET A 153 2.45 -5.83 6.32
C MET A 153 1.05 -5.97 6.93
N TYR A 154 0.10 -6.60 6.23
CA TYR A 154 -1.23 -6.88 6.79
C TYR A 154 -1.16 -7.86 7.96
N SER A 155 -0.31 -8.90 7.86
CA SER A 155 -0.11 -9.87 8.94
C SER A 155 0.37 -9.19 10.22
N LEU A 156 1.35 -8.30 10.10
CA LEU A 156 1.86 -7.47 11.19
C LEU A 156 0.75 -6.57 11.75
N ALA A 157 0.03 -5.83 10.90
CA ALA A 157 -1.04 -4.94 11.34
C ALA A 157 -2.20 -5.68 12.04
N ASN A 158 -2.41 -6.96 11.74
CA ASN A 158 -3.40 -7.82 12.41
C ASN A 158 -2.86 -8.52 13.67
N GLY A 159 -1.55 -8.46 13.92
CA GLY A 159 -0.90 -9.21 15.01
C GLY A 159 -0.85 -10.73 14.76
N ASP A 160 -1.02 -11.18 13.52
CA ASP A 160 -0.92 -12.60 13.13
C ASP A 160 0.56 -12.99 12.99
N PHE A 161 1.25 -13.11 14.13
CA PHE A 161 2.69 -13.39 14.16
C PHE A 161 3.03 -14.79 13.64
N GLU A 162 2.11 -15.74 13.69
CA GLU A 162 2.30 -17.05 13.09
C GLU A 162 2.45 -16.94 11.56
N ARG A 163 1.60 -16.13 10.93
CA ARG A 163 1.70 -15.81 9.50
C ARG A 163 2.94 -14.98 9.18
N VAL A 164 3.34 -14.06 10.05
CA VAL A 164 4.61 -13.33 9.92
C VAL A 164 5.80 -14.28 9.93
N GLN A 165 5.83 -15.28 10.81
CA GLN A 165 6.90 -16.29 10.83
C GLN A 165 6.99 -17.07 9.52
N ARG A 166 5.86 -17.49 8.95
CA ARG A 166 5.86 -18.12 7.60
C ARG A 166 6.45 -17.20 6.53
N CYS A 167 6.16 -15.90 6.59
CA CYS A 167 6.79 -14.93 5.69
C CYS A 167 8.31 -14.83 5.92
N ILE A 168 8.76 -14.80 7.18
CA ILE A 168 10.18 -14.78 7.53
C ILE A 168 10.90 -16.03 7.01
N GLU A 169 10.32 -17.22 7.18
CA GLU A 169 10.88 -18.48 6.67
C GLU A 169 11.05 -18.46 5.15
N VAL A 170 10.02 -18.02 4.43
CA VAL A 170 10.05 -17.88 2.98
C VAL A 170 11.12 -16.87 2.55
N ALA A 171 11.13 -15.68 3.14
CA ALA A 171 12.11 -14.63 2.84
C ALA A 171 13.55 -15.09 3.13
N THR A 172 13.78 -15.77 4.25
CA THR A 172 15.07 -16.31 4.66
C THR A 172 15.58 -17.34 3.66
N ARG A 173 14.71 -18.29 3.25
CA ARG A 173 15.05 -19.28 2.24
C ARG A 173 15.42 -18.63 0.89
N LEU A 174 14.64 -17.63 0.44
CA LEU A 174 14.91 -16.93 -0.82
C LEU A 174 16.22 -16.13 -0.77
N TYR A 175 16.47 -15.44 0.35
CA TYR A 175 17.71 -14.72 0.60
C TYR A 175 18.94 -15.65 0.51
N HIS A 176 18.90 -16.82 1.17
CA HIS A 176 20.00 -17.78 1.14
C HIS A 176 20.23 -18.41 -0.23
N LYS A 177 19.18 -18.53 -1.06
CA LYS A 177 19.32 -18.94 -2.47
C LYS A 177 19.86 -17.83 -3.37
N GLY A 178 19.98 -16.61 -2.86
CA GLY A 178 20.37 -15.44 -3.65
C GLY A 178 19.30 -14.99 -4.65
N GLU A 179 18.05 -15.39 -4.43
CA GLU A 179 16.89 -14.90 -5.18
C GLU A 179 16.50 -13.50 -4.63
N HIS A 180 15.96 -12.62 -5.47
CA HIS A 180 15.51 -11.28 -5.07
C HIS A 180 16.56 -10.40 -4.36
N LYS A 181 17.86 -10.53 -4.68
CA LYS A 181 18.94 -9.72 -4.08
C LYS A 181 18.70 -8.21 -4.13
N ALA A 182 18.08 -7.72 -5.20
CA ALA A 182 17.75 -6.29 -5.36
C ALA A 182 16.69 -5.79 -4.36
N ASN A 183 15.94 -6.71 -3.74
CA ASN A 183 14.82 -6.38 -2.87
C ASN A 183 15.20 -6.38 -1.39
N HIS A 184 16.48 -6.64 -1.06
CA HIS A 184 17.01 -6.52 0.31
C HIS A 184 16.18 -7.24 1.38
N LEU A 185 15.74 -8.47 1.10
CA LEU A 185 14.87 -9.27 1.97
C LEU A 185 15.36 -9.35 3.43
N ASP A 186 16.67 -9.40 3.64
CA ASP A 186 17.30 -9.38 4.97
C ASP A 186 16.90 -8.16 5.81
N LEU A 187 16.77 -6.99 5.18
CA LEU A 187 16.38 -5.75 5.86
C LEU A 187 14.90 -5.74 6.24
N HIS A 188 14.06 -6.36 5.40
CA HIS A 188 12.64 -6.52 5.71
C HIS A 188 12.43 -7.49 6.87
N ILE A 189 13.15 -8.62 6.87
CA ILE A 189 13.12 -9.62 7.96
C ILE A 189 13.46 -8.97 9.31
N GLU A 190 14.51 -8.15 9.38
CA GLU A 190 14.89 -7.46 10.63
C GLU A 190 13.77 -6.54 11.14
N VAL A 191 13.09 -5.81 10.24
CA VAL A 191 11.95 -4.96 10.62
C VAL A 191 10.78 -5.80 11.14
N TRP A 192 10.44 -6.90 10.46
CA TRP A 192 9.34 -7.79 10.87
C TRP A 192 9.60 -8.41 12.24
N GLN A 193 10.83 -8.91 12.47
CA GLN A 193 11.25 -9.48 13.75
C GLN A 193 11.25 -8.43 14.87
N ALA A 194 11.67 -7.19 14.58
CA ALA A 194 11.65 -6.12 15.56
C ALA A 194 10.22 -5.76 16.02
N ILE A 195 9.25 -5.77 15.09
CA ILE A 195 7.83 -5.53 15.42
C ILE A 195 7.28 -6.68 16.28
N GLU A 196 7.51 -7.93 15.87
CA GLU A 196 7.07 -9.12 16.62
C GLU A 196 7.61 -9.11 18.05
N GLN A 197 8.90 -8.77 18.21
CA GLN A 197 9.57 -8.74 19.50
C GLN A 197 9.28 -7.45 20.29
N ARG A 198 8.46 -6.55 19.72
CA ARG A 198 8.13 -5.21 20.28
C ARG A 198 9.36 -4.38 20.64
N ASP A 199 10.47 -4.56 19.91
CA ASP A 199 11.71 -3.84 20.13
C ASP A 199 11.72 -2.53 19.34
N LYS A 200 11.34 -1.45 20.03
CA LYS A 200 11.29 -0.09 19.46
C LYS A 200 12.63 0.38 18.88
N THR A 201 13.73 0.05 19.56
CA THR A 201 15.07 0.50 19.17
C THR A 201 15.56 -0.22 17.92
N ARG A 202 15.32 -1.54 17.83
CA ARG A 202 15.60 -2.31 16.62
C ARG A 202 14.69 -1.90 15.48
N LEU A 203 13.42 -1.66 15.75
CA LEU A 203 12.47 -1.20 14.72
C LEU A 203 12.93 0.12 14.11
N GLN A 204 13.22 1.14 14.94
CA GLN A 204 13.66 2.46 14.46
C GLN A 204 14.91 2.35 13.56
N ARG A 205 15.92 1.59 14.01
CA ARG A 205 17.16 1.35 13.26
C ARG A 205 16.91 0.54 11.99
N GLY A 206 16.04 -0.47 12.04
CA GLY A 206 15.65 -1.29 10.91
C GLY A 206 15.00 -0.46 9.82
N ILE A 207 14.04 0.40 10.19
CA ILE A 207 13.38 1.35 9.28
C ILE A 207 14.40 2.28 8.60
N LEU A 208 15.27 2.94 9.37
CA LEU A 208 16.29 3.82 8.80
C LEU A 208 17.25 3.08 7.87
N THR A 209 17.61 1.83 8.21
CA THR A 209 18.48 0.98 7.38
C THR A 209 17.78 0.57 6.08
N LEU A 210 16.50 0.21 6.16
CA LEU A 210 15.66 -0.13 5.02
C LEU A 210 15.57 1.05 4.04
N ILE A 211 15.29 2.25 4.55
CA ILE A 211 15.26 3.47 3.74
C ILE A 211 16.64 3.72 3.09
N LYS A 212 17.73 3.62 3.85
CA LYS A 212 19.08 3.91 3.34
C LYS A 212 19.51 2.97 2.20
N LYS A 213 19.18 1.68 2.31
CA LYS A 213 19.71 0.65 1.42
C LYS A 213 18.71 0.20 0.34
N ALA A 214 17.44 0.02 0.69
CA ALA A 214 16.44 -0.58 -0.19
C ALA A 214 15.58 0.45 -0.94
N HIS A 215 15.47 1.69 -0.45
CA HIS A 215 14.58 2.71 -1.03
C HIS A 215 14.80 2.92 -2.54
N LYS A 216 16.03 2.91 -3.03
CA LYS A 216 16.28 3.08 -4.48
C LYS A 216 15.94 1.83 -5.30
N GLY A 217 16.18 0.64 -4.75
CA GLY A 217 16.01 -0.65 -5.45
C GLY A 217 14.55 -1.14 -5.51
N MET A 218 13.75 -0.81 -4.49
CA MET A 218 12.32 -1.20 -4.41
C MET A 218 11.40 -0.28 -5.21
N ASN A 219 11.95 0.76 -5.82
CA ASN A 219 11.22 1.85 -6.46
C ASN A 219 11.47 1.95 -7.98
N VAL A 220 12.09 0.92 -8.57
CA VAL A 220 12.54 0.93 -9.97
C VAL A 220 11.37 1.05 -10.96
N ASP A 221 10.19 0.54 -10.59
CA ASP A 221 8.97 0.58 -11.43
C ASP A 221 8.04 1.78 -11.13
N ASN A 222 8.04 2.31 -9.89
CA ASN A 222 7.19 3.43 -9.44
C ASN A 222 8.03 4.68 -9.10
N ARG A 223 8.68 5.23 -10.14
CA ARG A 223 9.67 6.33 -10.00
C ARG A 223 9.14 7.58 -9.31
N PHE A 224 7.83 7.78 -9.31
CA PHE A 224 7.21 8.99 -8.78
C PHE A 224 7.03 8.91 -7.26
N GLU A 225 6.49 7.81 -6.74
CA GLU A 225 6.23 7.61 -5.31
C GLU A 225 7.51 7.48 -4.49
N ALA A 226 8.53 6.90 -5.12
CA ALA A 226 9.91 6.87 -4.66
C ALA A 226 10.48 8.25 -4.29
N CYS A 227 9.93 9.31 -4.89
CA CYS A 227 10.39 10.66 -4.61
C CYS A 227 9.91 11.16 -3.25
N PHE A 228 8.85 10.59 -2.65
CA PHE A 228 8.25 11.18 -1.44
C PHE A 228 7.93 10.24 -0.28
N ILE A 229 7.72 8.95 -0.50
CA ILE A 229 7.62 7.99 0.59
C ILE A 229 8.50 6.76 0.35
N SER A 230 9.01 6.21 1.44
CA SER A 230 9.58 4.87 1.44
C SER A 230 8.47 3.89 1.77
N SER A 231 7.72 3.47 0.75
CA SER A 231 6.53 2.67 0.92
C SER A 231 6.63 1.51 1.92
N PRO A 232 7.62 0.59 1.86
CA PRO A 232 7.63 -0.54 2.80
C PRO A 232 7.87 -0.05 4.23
N ALA A 233 8.71 0.97 4.40
CA ALA A 233 9.01 1.56 5.70
C ALA A 233 7.78 2.21 6.34
N VAL A 234 7.02 3.02 5.58
CA VAL A 234 5.83 3.69 6.11
C VAL A 234 4.73 2.69 6.48
N GLY A 235 4.54 1.65 5.66
CA GLY A 235 3.54 0.64 5.92
C GLY A 235 3.87 -0.24 7.13
N TYR A 236 5.13 -0.67 7.29
CA TYR A 236 5.55 -1.41 8.49
C TYR A 236 5.47 -0.55 9.76
N LEU A 237 5.85 0.73 9.66
CA LEU A 237 5.73 1.63 10.80
C LEU A 237 4.26 1.84 11.20
N LYS A 238 3.37 2.05 10.23
CA LYS A 238 1.92 2.14 10.50
C LYS A 238 1.36 0.86 11.12
N ALA A 239 1.78 -0.31 10.61
CA ALA A 239 1.41 -1.61 11.19
C ALA A 239 1.87 -1.73 12.66
N ALA A 240 3.09 -1.29 12.98
CA ALA A 240 3.60 -1.25 14.35
C ALA A 240 2.76 -0.34 15.26
N TRP A 241 2.40 0.86 14.78
CA TRP A 241 1.53 1.79 15.50
C TRP A 241 0.12 1.20 15.76
N LEU A 242 -0.46 0.47 14.80
CA LEU A 242 -1.72 -0.25 14.99
C LEU A 242 -1.66 -1.32 16.09
N LEU A 243 -0.47 -1.86 16.37
CA LEU A 243 -0.21 -2.79 17.48
C LEU A 243 0.11 -2.07 18.81
N GLY A 244 0.10 -0.73 18.84
CA GLY A 244 0.53 0.07 20.00
C GLY A 244 2.05 0.16 20.18
N LEU A 245 2.83 -0.22 19.16
CA LEU A 245 4.29 -0.06 19.15
C LEU A 245 4.65 1.30 18.53
N GLU A 246 4.41 2.36 19.30
CA GLU A 246 4.65 3.74 18.88
C GLU A 246 6.16 4.03 18.81
N VAL A 247 6.68 4.26 17.61
CA VAL A 247 8.09 4.56 17.31
C VAL A 247 8.18 5.81 16.46
N GLU A 248 9.04 6.73 16.88
CA GLU A 248 9.37 7.96 16.18
C GLU A 248 10.55 7.75 15.22
N VAL A 249 10.40 8.18 13.97
CA VAL A 249 11.45 8.09 12.95
C VAL A 249 11.58 9.44 12.25
N ASP A 250 12.65 10.18 12.55
CA ASP A 250 12.96 11.42 11.85
C ASP A 250 13.60 11.13 10.48
N HIS A 251 12.77 11.09 9.44
CA HIS A 251 13.23 10.96 8.07
C HIS A 251 12.24 11.56 7.08
N LYS A 252 12.72 12.31 6.08
CA LYS A 252 11.89 12.99 5.06
C LYS A 252 10.93 12.11 4.23
N TYR A 253 11.09 10.79 4.29
CA TYR A 253 10.24 9.82 3.56
C TYR A 253 9.22 9.14 4.46
N ILE A 254 9.17 9.55 5.74
CA ILE A 254 8.25 9.06 6.75
C ILE A 254 7.42 10.26 7.22
N PRO A 255 6.16 10.39 6.77
CA PRO A 255 5.25 11.40 7.29
C PRO A 255 4.76 10.96 8.67
N MET A 256 5.47 11.36 9.73
CA MET A 256 5.19 10.90 11.10
C MET A 256 3.78 11.28 11.57
N GLU A 257 3.23 12.38 11.07
CA GLU A 257 1.87 12.85 11.32
C GLU A 257 0.79 11.84 10.87
N MET A 258 1.12 10.95 9.92
CA MET A 258 0.25 9.88 9.45
C MET A 258 0.35 8.59 10.28
N MET A 259 1.31 8.46 11.21
CA MET A 259 1.53 7.22 11.97
C MET A 259 0.50 7.00 13.08
N PRO A 260 0.14 7.99 13.92
CA PRO A 260 -0.92 7.84 14.91
C PRO A 260 -2.20 7.31 14.30
N TYR A 261 -2.85 6.36 14.97
CA TYR A 261 -4.15 5.84 14.54
C TYR A 261 -5.25 6.79 15.02
N ALA A 262 -5.79 7.59 14.09
CA ALA A 262 -6.81 8.59 14.39
C ALA A 262 -7.87 8.62 13.26
N PRO A 263 -8.85 7.70 13.27
CA PRO A 263 -9.87 7.65 12.24
C PRO A 263 -10.68 8.95 12.18
N LEU A 264 -11.09 9.33 10.97
CA LEU A 264 -11.97 10.48 10.77
C LEU A 264 -13.41 10.17 11.23
N PRO A 265 -14.19 11.20 11.63
CA PRO A 265 -15.61 11.02 11.94
C PRO A 265 -16.44 10.49 10.76
N SER A 266 -16.04 10.83 9.52
CA SER A 266 -16.70 10.38 8.30
C SER A 266 -15.72 10.33 7.11
N TYR A 267 -16.01 9.42 6.19
CA TYR A 267 -15.31 9.26 4.92
C TYR A 267 -16.35 9.37 3.80
N GLU A 268 -16.34 10.49 3.09
CA GLU A 268 -17.24 10.69 1.95
C GLU A 268 -16.66 10.00 0.72
N LYS A 269 -17.52 9.34 -0.06
CA LYS A 269 -17.10 8.70 -1.30
C LYS A 269 -16.82 9.76 -2.35
N ARG A 270 -15.60 9.75 -2.88
CA ARG A 270 -15.25 10.61 -4.02
C ARG A 270 -15.93 10.18 -5.32
N TYR A 271 -16.12 8.88 -5.52
CA TYR A 271 -16.72 8.36 -6.76
C TYR A 271 -18.02 7.59 -6.50
N TRP A 272 -19.03 7.87 -7.32
CA TRP A 272 -20.38 7.31 -7.20
C TRP A 272 -20.45 5.79 -7.43
N PHE A 273 -19.46 5.21 -8.12
CA PHE A 273 -19.41 3.78 -8.43
C PHE A 273 -18.63 2.96 -7.38
N LEU A 274 -18.05 3.59 -6.35
CA LEU A 274 -17.39 2.86 -5.27
C LEU A 274 -18.38 1.93 -4.55
N LEU A 275 -17.86 0.85 -3.95
CA LEU A 275 -18.68 -0.07 -3.17
C LEU A 275 -19.23 0.62 -1.92
N GLU A 276 -20.39 0.16 -1.45
CA GLU A 276 -20.91 0.50 -0.11
C GLU A 276 -20.02 -0.10 0.98
N ASP A 277 -20.14 0.43 2.20
CA ASP A 277 -19.35 -0.06 3.34
C ASP A 277 -19.92 -1.33 3.95
#